data_AF-A0A8G0LKN8-F1
#
_entry.id   AF-A0A8G0LKN8-F1
#
_cell.length_a   1.000
_cell.length_b   1.000
_cell.length_c   1.000
_cell.angle_alpha   90.00
_cell.angle_beta   90.00
_cell.angle_gamma   90.00
#
_symmetry.space_group_name_H-M   'P 1'
#
loop_
_entity.id
_entity.type
_entity.pdbx_description
1 polymer ?
#
loop_
_entity_poly.entity_id
_entity_poly.type
_entity_poly.pdbx_seq_one_letter_code
_entity_poly.pdbx_strand_id
1 'polypeptide(L)'
;MATQTATETKTHNEYTVGWVCALPKEQTAATAMLDQRHGNLPKSANDSNTYTLGSIGKHNVVIACLPKGHIGNSPAATVAAQMVSTFPSVRIGLMVGIGGGIPPKVRLGDVVVSTPVGNFPGVVQWDHGKAKDGGFERTGSLNNPPVSLLTALAKLETEHELVGSQIPEYLDQMKQKWPRLAAKYLRSDSLEDILFKADYSHVCQSTTEDHVSSGSSYESEEEESCQHCDKTKIIKRKPRDMRVHYGLIASGNQVIKSATRRDQLNKDLGGNLLCVEMEAAGLMNNFPCIVVRGICDYADSHKNKDWQEYAAAVAAAFAKELLAYVSPSDVDGERTVKDMMSDVLAEVSSTKVVVSNLKSSLDNDIDLRILEWVTPIDYGPQQSDFLRRREPRTGQWLIDSREYQAWLGARKQTLFCPGIPGAGKTILTSIVVDHLERTYGADPTIRIAYIYCNYRRQEEQSIEKLLGSLLKQLSQGENCIPNCLRGFYEKHMDKRTQLSLFEIQTALQSAAENYSTVFIIIDALDECQNSVGKSF
;
A
#
# COMPACT_ATOMS: atom_id res chain seq x y z
N MET A 1 38.73 -22.28 -18.18
CA MET A 1 39.10 -21.30 -17.13
C MET A 1 39.27 -19.97 -17.81
N ALA A 2 38.27 -19.08 -17.69
CA ALA A 2 38.37 -17.73 -18.22
C ALA A 2 39.18 -16.89 -17.23
N THR A 3 40.20 -16.23 -17.74
CA THR A 3 41.13 -15.33 -17.05
C THR A 3 40.34 -14.26 -16.29
N GLN A 4 40.42 -14.27 -14.96
CA GLN A 4 39.95 -13.18 -14.11
C GLN A 4 40.86 -11.98 -14.33
N THR A 5 40.52 -11.10 -15.28
CA THR A 5 40.96 -9.71 -15.25
C THR A 5 40.42 -9.08 -13.97
N ALA A 6 41.29 -8.43 -13.19
CA ALA A 6 40.96 -7.74 -11.96
C ALA A 6 39.72 -6.86 -12.17
N THR A 7 38.61 -7.24 -11.55
CA THR A 7 37.34 -6.54 -11.68
C THR A 7 37.40 -5.35 -10.74
N GLU A 8 37.34 -4.13 -11.28
CA GLU A 8 37.04 -2.93 -10.50
C GLU A 8 35.83 -3.22 -9.61
N THR A 9 35.96 -2.95 -8.31
CA THR A 9 34.90 -3.19 -7.35
C THR A 9 33.74 -2.23 -7.62
N LYS A 10 32.69 -2.74 -8.29
CA LYS A 10 31.49 -1.96 -8.59
C LYS A 10 30.70 -1.64 -7.32
N THR A 11 29.96 -0.53 -7.35
CA THR A 11 29.06 -0.09 -6.27
C THR A 11 27.60 -0.08 -6.74
N HIS A 12 26.65 -0.06 -5.81
CA HIS A 12 25.22 0.00 -6.13
C HIS A 12 24.84 1.23 -6.97
N ASN A 13 25.57 2.34 -6.81
CA ASN A 13 25.27 3.61 -7.47
C ASN A 13 25.71 3.64 -8.95
N GLU A 14 26.46 2.64 -9.41
CA GLU A 14 26.90 2.58 -10.81
C GLU A 14 25.88 1.89 -11.74
N TYR A 15 24.83 1.27 -11.19
CA TYR A 15 23.80 0.59 -11.97
C TYR A 15 22.63 1.54 -12.23
N THR A 16 22.41 1.84 -13.52
CA THR A 16 21.42 2.82 -13.97
C THR A 16 20.24 2.18 -14.72
N VAL A 17 20.38 0.92 -15.15
CA VAL A 17 19.36 0.17 -15.87
C VAL A 17 18.91 -1.03 -15.03
N GLY A 18 17.61 -1.10 -14.72
CA GLY A 18 17.00 -2.26 -14.10
C GLY A 18 16.34 -3.17 -15.14
N TRP A 19 16.49 -4.48 -15.00
CA TRP A 19 15.90 -5.48 -15.90
C TRP A 19 15.13 -6.51 -15.06
N VAL A 20 13.81 -6.56 -15.23
CA VAL A 20 12.92 -7.48 -14.53
C VAL A 20 12.50 -8.62 -15.45
N CYS A 21 12.60 -9.85 -14.94
CA CYS A 21 12.15 -11.09 -15.60
C CYS A 21 11.10 -11.78 -14.72
N ALA A 22 10.08 -12.38 -15.31
CA ALA A 22 9.06 -13.15 -14.60
C ALA A 22 9.49 -14.60 -14.32
N LEU A 23 10.23 -15.21 -15.26
CA LEU A 23 10.56 -16.63 -15.23
C LEU A 23 12.08 -16.88 -15.23
N PRO A 24 12.57 -17.99 -14.63
CA PRO A 24 13.99 -18.34 -14.66
C PRO A 24 14.57 -18.49 -16.08
N LYS A 25 13.76 -18.92 -17.05
CA LYS A 25 14.19 -19.03 -18.46
C LYS A 25 14.42 -17.66 -19.11
N GLU A 26 13.63 -16.67 -18.73
CA GLU A 26 13.81 -15.28 -19.15
C GLU A 26 15.08 -14.69 -18.51
N GLN A 27 15.28 -14.92 -17.21
CA GLN A 27 16.51 -14.49 -16.52
C GLN A 27 17.76 -15.17 -17.11
N THR A 28 17.66 -16.44 -17.52
CA THR A 28 18.75 -17.17 -18.18
C THR A 28 19.13 -16.48 -19.49
N ALA A 29 18.14 -16.17 -20.33
CA ALA A 29 18.35 -15.44 -21.59
C ALA A 29 18.94 -14.05 -21.34
N ALA A 30 18.38 -13.27 -20.41
CA ALA A 30 18.88 -11.94 -20.05
C ALA A 30 20.35 -11.98 -19.56
N THR A 31 20.68 -12.93 -18.69
CA THR A 31 22.04 -13.13 -18.17
C THR A 31 23.01 -13.51 -19.28
N ALA A 32 22.57 -14.30 -20.26
CA ALA A 32 23.38 -14.71 -21.39
C ALA A 32 23.73 -13.55 -22.33
N MET A 33 22.89 -12.51 -22.36
CA MET A 33 23.09 -11.31 -23.20
C MET A 33 24.07 -10.28 -22.62
N LEU A 34 24.41 -10.37 -21.32
CA LEU A 34 25.42 -9.52 -20.71
C LEU A 34 26.77 -9.66 -21.42
N ASP A 35 27.41 -8.53 -21.75
CA ASP A 35 28.77 -8.50 -22.28
C ASP A 35 29.75 -8.98 -21.21
N GLN A 36 29.65 -8.38 -20.02
CA GLN A 36 30.41 -8.76 -18.83
C GLN A 36 29.47 -9.03 -17.65
N ARG A 37 29.77 -10.07 -16.86
CA ARG A 37 29.13 -10.29 -15.55
C ARG A 37 29.99 -9.64 -14.47
N HIS A 38 29.34 -8.92 -13.56
CA HIS A 38 29.98 -8.32 -12.40
C HIS A 38 29.84 -9.24 -11.16
N GLY A 39 30.67 -8.98 -10.15
CA GLY A 39 30.55 -9.65 -8.84
C GLY A 39 29.27 -9.25 -8.11
N ASN A 40 28.82 -10.10 -7.19
CA ASN A 40 27.65 -9.80 -6.37
C ASN A 40 27.95 -8.66 -5.39
N LEU A 41 26.93 -7.86 -5.09
CA LEU A 41 26.98 -6.82 -4.07
C LEU A 41 26.11 -7.21 -2.86
N PRO A 42 26.48 -6.78 -1.64
CA PRO A 42 25.69 -7.06 -0.45
C PRO A 42 24.37 -6.29 -0.49
N LYS A 43 23.25 -6.98 -0.21
CA LYS A 43 21.92 -6.39 -0.13
C LYS A 43 21.43 -6.28 1.32
N SER A 44 20.44 -5.43 1.56
CA SER A 44 19.76 -5.32 2.85
C SER A 44 19.04 -6.62 3.22
N ALA A 45 18.90 -6.90 4.52
CA ALA A 45 18.12 -8.05 5.01
C ALA A 45 16.63 -7.96 4.62
N ASN A 46 16.13 -6.75 4.34
CA ASN A 46 14.75 -6.51 3.92
C ASN A 46 14.53 -6.67 2.41
N ASP A 47 15.60 -6.89 1.65
CA ASP A 47 15.53 -7.17 0.22
C ASP A 47 15.56 -8.68 -0.01
N SER A 48 14.46 -9.24 -0.53
CA SER A 48 14.33 -10.67 -0.81
C SER A 48 14.85 -11.08 -2.20
N ASN A 49 15.14 -10.13 -3.09
CA ASN A 49 15.55 -10.41 -4.45
C ASN A 49 16.94 -11.06 -4.54
N THR A 50 17.15 -11.84 -5.59
CA THR A 50 18.50 -12.24 -6.01
C THR A 50 18.86 -11.53 -7.31
N TYR A 51 19.97 -10.80 -7.30
CA TYR A 51 20.40 -10.00 -8.45
C TYR A 51 21.48 -10.70 -9.26
N THR A 52 21.43 -10.51 -10.57
CA THR A 52 22.56 -10.72 -11.48
C THR A 52 23.01 -9.36 -12.00
N LEU A 53 24.30 -9.08 -11.85
CA LEU A 53 24.89 -7.79 -12.21
C LEU A 53 25.79 -7.94 -13.42
N GLY A 54 25.79 -6.96 -14.30
CA GLY A 54 26.67 -6.94 -15.47
C GLY A 54 26.60 -5.65 -16.27
N SER A 55 27.14 -5.71 -17.48
CA SER A 55 27.10 -4.61 -18.43
C SER A 55 26.60 -5.05 -19.80
N ILE A 56 25.95 -4.12 -20.51
CA ILE A 56 25.60 -4.20 -21.93
C ILE A 56 26.02 -2.89 -22.57
N GLY A 57 26.98 -2.95 -23.49
CA GLY A 57 27.61 -1.77 -24.07
C GLY A 57 28.18 -0.86 -22.98
N LYS A 58 27.63 0.35 -22.85
CA LYS A 58 28.05 1.36 -21.87
C LYS A 58 27.18 1.40 -20.61
N HIS A 59 26.19 0.52 -20.51
CA HIS A 59 25.22 0.51 -19.41
C HIS A 59 25.52 -0.58 -18.41
N ASN A 60 25.51 -0.25 -17.12
CA ASN A 60 25.52 -1.25 -16.05
C ASN A 60 24.08 -1.65 -15.73
N VAL A 61 23.81 -2.95 -15.79
CA VAL A 61 22.47 -3.53 -15.70
C VAL A 61 22.35 -4.37 -14.44
N VAL A 62 21.27 -4.16 -13.69
CA VAL A 62 20.84 -5.03 -12.59
C VAL A 62 19.65 -5.86 -13.04
N ILE A 63 19.81 -7.19 -13.07
CA ILE A 63 18.76 -8.14 -13.45
C ILE A 63 18.18 -8.78 -12.19
N ALA A 64 16.85 -8.77 -12.06
CA ALA A 64 16.13 -9.54 -11.04
C ALA A 64 15.06 -10.42 -11.68
N CYS A 65 14.81 -11.58 -11.08
CA CYS A 65 13.71 -12.46 -11.46
C CYS A 65 12.69 -12.52 -10.33
N LEU A 66 11.40 -12.64 -10.69
CA LEU A 66 10.35 -12.90 -9.73
C LEU A 66 10.63 -14.21 -8.96
N PRO A 67 10.18 -14.31 -7.69
CA PRO A 67 10.30 -15.54 -6.92
C PRO A 67 9.65 -16.73 -7.64
N LYS A 68 10.31 -17.89 -7.59
CA LYS A 68 9.82 -19.10 -8.27
C LYS A 68 8.40 -19.44 -7.79
N GLY A 69 7.47 -19.61 -8.73
CA GLY A 69 6.05 -19.90 -8.45
C GLY A 69 5.19 -18.66 -8.24
N HIS A 70 5.76 -17.45 -8.28
CA HIS A 70 5.04 -16.19 -8.19
C HIS A 70 5.13 -15.46 -9.54
N ILE A 71 3.98 -15.13 -10.11
CA ILE A 71 3.83 -14.34 -11.34
C ILE A 71 2.76 -13.26 -11.12
N GLY A 72 2.62 -12.34 -12.06
CA GLY A 72 1.63 -11.27 -11.96
C GLY A 72 2.16 -9.91 -11.52
N ASN A 73 1.26 -8.95 -11.42
CA ASN A 73 1.59 -7.54 -11.15
C ASN A 73 2.23 -7.30 -9.78
N SER A 74 1.70 -7.92 -8.71
CA SER A 74 2.17 -7.64 -7.33
C SER A 74 3.59 -8.15 -7.06
N PRO A 75 3.97 -9.38 -7.47
CA PRO A 75 5.36 -9.81 -7.37
C PRO A 75 6.31 -8.93 -8.20
N ALA A 76 5.92 -8.54 -9.42
CA ALA A 76 6.73 -7.67 -10.27
C ALA A 76 6.99 -6.30 -9.60
N ALA A 77 5.94 -5.65 -9.09
CA ALA A 77 6.05 -4.39 -8.36
C ALA A 77 6.97 -4.51 -7.13
N THR A 78 6.87 -5.62 -6.39
CA THR A 78 7.69 -5.87 -5.19
C THR A 78 9.17 -6.02 -5.54
N VAL A 79 9.48 -6.81 -6.58
CA VAL A 79 10.84 -7.00 -7.08
C VAL A 79 11.43 -5.67 -7.54
N ALA A 80 10.68 -4.86 -8.30
CA ALA A 80 11.15 -3.56 -8.76
C ALA A 80 11.38 -2.57 -7.61
N ALA A 81 10.46 -2.49 -6.63
CA ALA A 81 10.61 -1.61 -5.47
C ALA A 81 11.85 -1.97 -4.62
N GLN A 82 12.09 -3.26 -4.39
CA GLN A 82 13.29 -3.73 -3.68
C GLN A 82 14.57 -3.46 -4.50
N MET A 83 14.53 -3.66 -5.82
CA MET A 83 15.64 -3.34 -6.73
C MET A 83 16.02 -1.87 -6.62
N VAL A 84 15.06 -0.96 -6.71
CA VAL A 84 15.29 0.49 -6.64
C VAL A 84 15.78 0.92 -5.26
N SER A 85 15.32 0.26 -4.19
CA SER A 85 15.83 0.49 -2.83
C SER A 85 17.31 0.15 -2.70
N THR A 86 17.74 -1.00 -3.28
CA THR A 86 19.12 -1.48 -3.23
C THR A 86 20.03 -0.78 -4.25
N PHE A 87 19.51 -0.43 -5.43
CA PHE A 87 20.21 0.25 -6.53
C PHE A 87 19.57 1.62 -6.79
N PRO A 88 19.90 2.64 -5.99
CA PRO A 88 19.19 3.93 -6.00
C PRO A 88 19.45 4.75 -7.27
N SER A 89 20.48 4.42 -8.04
CA SER A 89 20.82 5.10 -9.30
C SER A 89 20.08 4.55 -10.52
N VAL A 90 19.20 3.54 -10.35
CA VAL A 90 18.36 3.06 -11.46
C VAL A 90 17.43 4.19 -11.92
N ARG A 91 17.42 4.45 -13.23
CA ARG A 91 16.67 5.53 -13.87
C ARG A 91 15.68 5.01 -14.90
N ILE A 92 16.06 3.96 -15.63
CA ILE A 92 15.21 3.29 -16.61
C ILE A 92 15.12 1.79 -16.33
N GLY A 93 14.02 1.21 -16.76
CA GLY A 93 13.68 -0.19 -16.60
C GLY A 93 13.46 -0.92 -17.93
N LEU A 94 13.69 -2.22 -17.92
CA LEU A 94 13.28 -3.15 -18.96
C LEU A 94 12.44 -4.25 -18.30
N MET A 95 11.26 -4.55 -18.85
CA MET A 95 10.51 -5.76 -18.52
C MET A 95 10.58 -6.68 -19.73
N VAL A 96 11.44 -7.70 -19.65
CA VAL A 96 11.73 -8.58 -20.80
C VAL A 96 11.34 -10.00 -20.45
N GLY A 97 10.57 -10.61 -21.32
CA GLY A 97 10.12 -11.97 -21.12
C GLY A 97 9.34 -12.52 -22.29
N ILE A 98 8.49 -13.50 -22.03
CA ILE A 98 7.63 -14.12 -23.02
C ILE A 98 6.19 -13.60 -22.93
N GLY A 99 5.43 -13.73 -24.02
CA GLY A 99 4.02 -13.37 -24.07
C GLY A 99 3.26 -14.12 -25.17
N GLY A 100 1.93 -13.98 -25.14
CA GLY A 100 1.03 -14.54 -26.15
C GLY A 100 0.79 -13.55 -27.28
N GLY A 101 1.00 -13.96 -28.52
CA GLY A 101 0.87 -13.11 -29.70
C GLY A 101 -0.56 -13.01 -30.24
N ILE A 102 -0.88 -11.86 -30.86
CA ILE A 102 -2.17 -11.65 -31.52
C ILE A 102 -2.06 -11.88 -33.04
N PRO A 103 -2.65 -12.97 -33.57
CA PRO A 103 -2.68 -13.22 -35.00
C PRO A 103 -3.65 -12.26 -35.73
N PRO A 104 -3.55 -12.11 -37.06
CA PRO A 104 -2.59 -12.77 -37.96
C PRO A 104 -1.24 -12.03 -38.07
N LYS A 105 -1.08 -10.86 -37.44
CA LYS A 105 0.11 -10.01 -37.55
C LYS A 105 1.33 -10.66 -36.89
N VAL A 106 1.16 -11.06 -35.63
CA VAL A 106 2.22 -11.60 -34.78
C VAL A 106 2.29 -13.13 -34.90
N ARG A 107 3.51 -13.68 -34.88
CA ARG A 107 3.78 -15.12 -34.98
C ARG A 107 4.71 -15.62 -33.88
N LEU A 108 4.74 -16.94 -33.67
CA LEU A 108 5.67 -17.55 -32.72
C LEU A 108 7.13 -17.21 -33.09
N GLY A 109 7.91 -16.83 -32.09
CA GLY A 109 9.28 -16.37 -32.25
C GLY A 109 9.44 -14.89 -32.60
N ASP A 110 8.38 -14.16 -32.91
CA ASP A 110 8.44 -12.71 -33.06
C ASP A 110 8.75 -12.02 -31.72
N VAL A 111 9.16 -10.75 -31.80
CA VAL A 111 9.30 -9.85 -30.66
C VAL A 111 8.24 -8.75 -30.75
N VAL A 112 7.54 -8.48 -29.65
CA VAL A 112 6.64 -7.34 -29.52
C VAL A 112 7.20 -6.38 -28.48
N VAL A 113 7.28 -5.10 -28.84
CA VAL A 113 7.81 -4.03 -28.00
C VAL A 113 6.69 -3.03 -27.72
N SER A 114 6.50 -2.67 -26.45
CA SER A 114 5.45 -1.74 -26.05
C SER A 114 5.74 -0.33 -26.57
N THR A 115 4.89 0.19 -27.46
CA THR A 115 4.94 1.59 -27.91
C THR A 115 3.55 2.24 -27.87
N PRO A 116 3.45 3.55 -27.58
CA PRO A 116 2.17 4.25 -27.60
C PRO A 116 1.47 4.13 -28.97
N VAL A 117 0.18 3.80 -28.96
CA VAL A 117 -0.65 3.68 -30.18
C VAL A 117 -2.00 4.33 -29.94
N GLY A 118 -2.32 5.36 -30.72
CA GLY A 118 -3.57 6.12 -30.56
C GLY A 118 -3.72 6.66 -29.14
N ASN A 119 -4.78 6.25 -28.44
CA ASN A 119 -5.06 6.67 -27.05
C ASN A 119 -4.42 5.75 -26.00
N PHE A 120 -3.57 4.80 -26.39
CA PHE A 120 -2.98 3.83 -25.47
C PHE A 120 -1.49 4.10 -25.24
N PRO A 121 -0.99 3.98 -24.00
CA PRO A 121 0.38 4.32 -23.64
C PRO A 121 1.42 3.26 -24.01
N GLY A 122 1.01 2.22 -24.75
CA GLY A 122 1.82 1.06 -25.14
C GLY A 122 1.61 -0.18 -24.28
N VAL A 123 1.19 0.00 -23.03
CA VAL A 123 0.69 -1.10 -22.17
C VAL A 123 -0.67 -0.74 -21.61
N VAL A 124 -1.62 -1.66 -21.67
CA VAL A 124 -2.95 -1.48 -21.06
C VAL A 124 -3.21 -2.59 -20.05
N GLN A 125 -3.57 -2.22 -18.82
CA GLN A 125 -4.10 -3.20 -17.88
C GLN A 125 -5.53 -3.56 -18.28
N TRP A 126 -5.74 -4.75 -18.85
CA TRP A 126 -7.03 -5.12 -19.44
C TRP A 126 -8.07 -5.59 -18.43
N ASP A 127 -7.62 -6.03 -17.26
CA ASP A 127 -8.45 -6.57 -16.18
C ASP A 127 -8.72 -5.57 -15.03
N HIS A 128 -8.34 -4.29 -15.21
CA HIS A 128 -8.58 -3.24 -14.23
C HIS A 128 -9.74 -2.32 -14.63
N GLY A 129 -10.76 -2.22 -13.79
CA GLY A 129 -12.02 -1.61 -14.16
C GLY A 129 -13.16 -1.89 -13.21
N LYS A 130 -14.35 -1.44 -13.59
CA LYS A 130 -15.60 -1.64 -12.86
C LYS A 130 -16.41 -2.74 -13.51
N ALA A 131 -16.83 -3.72 -12.73
CA ALA A 131 -17.89 -4.63 -13.13
C ALA A 131 -19.23 -3.85 -13.16
N LYS A 132 -19.97 -3.99 -14.25
CA LYS A 132 -21.30 -3.39 -14.44
C LYS A 132 -22.30 -4.51 -14.76
N ASP A 133 -23.60 -4.23 -14.56
CA ASP A 133 -24.67 -5.11 -15.02
C ASP A 133 -24.54 -5.32 -16.54
N GLY A 134 -24.09 -6.50 -16.95
CA GLY A 134 -23.87 -6.86 -18.35
C GLY A 134 -22.46 -6.63 -18.92
N GLY A 135 -21.45 -6.29 -18.11
CA GLY A 135 -20.08 -6.20 -18.65
C GLY A 135 -19.00 -5.66 -17.72
N PHE A 136 -17.85 -5.37 -18.33
CA PHE A 136 -16.68 -4.83 -17.64
C PHE A 136 -16.27 -3.51 -18.32
N GLU A 137 -16.20 -2.43 -17.54
CA GLU A 137 -15.69 -1.14 -18.00
C GLU A 137 -14.26 -0.95 -17.50
N ARG A 138 -13.30 -0.96 -18.42
CA ARG A 138 -11.90 -0.67 -18.10
C ARG A 138 -11.76 0.79 -17.63
N THR A 139 -11.03 1.01 -16.54
CA THR A 139 -10.75 2.35 -16.01
C THR A 139 -9.25 2.59 -15.86
N GLY A 140 -8.85 3.86 -15.81
CA GLY A 140 -7.45 4.25 -15.63
C GLY A 140 -6.59 4.14 -16.90
N SER A 141 -5.36 4.63 -16.76
CA SER A 141 -4.30 4.54 -17.77
C SER A 141 -2.98 4.25 -17.07
N LEU A 142 -2.10 3.52 -17.75
CA LEU A 142 -0.71 3.38 -17.34
C LEU A 142 0.14 4.50 -17.96
N ASN A 143 1.35 4.70 -17.44
CA ASN A 143 2.32 5.63 -18.02
C ASN A 143 2.92 5.10 -19.33
N ASN A 144 3.42 6.02 -20.15
CA ASN A 144 4.21 5.70 -21.34
C ASN A 144 5.61 5.18 -20.93
N PRO A 145 6.29 4.39 -21.78
CA PRO A 145 7.71 4.14 -21.64
C PRO A 145 8.54 5.45 -21.62
N PRO A 146 9.71 5.46 -20.95
CA PRO A 146 10.63 6.59 -20.95
C PRO A 146 10.95 7.16 -22.34
N VAL A 147 11.04 8.49 -22.45
CA VAL A 147 11.32 9.18 -23.72
C VAL A 147 12.71 8.80 -24.26
N SER A 148 13.68 8.60 -23.37
CA SER A 148 15.02 8.08 -23.72
C SER A 148 14.94 6.73 -24.46
N LEU A 149 14.09 5.81 -23.99
CA LEU A 149 13.88 4.51 -24.63
C LEU A 149 13.11 4.64 -25.95
N LEU A 150 12.05 5.46 -26.00
CA LEU A 150 11.26 5.66 -27.22
C LEU A 150 12.07 6.33 -28.34
N THR A 151 12.95 7.26 -28.02
CA THR A 151 13.81 7.94 -28.99
C THR A 151 14.87 6.99 -29.55
N ALA A 152 15.49 6.17 -28.68
CA ALA A 152 16.41 5.11 -29.10
C ALA A 152 15.70 4.07 -29.99
N LEU A 153 14.45 3.73 -29.65
CA LEU A 153 13.64 2.79 -30.42
C LEU A 153 13.33 3.29 -31.83
N ALA A 154 12.98 4.57 -32.01
CA ALA A 154 12.72 5.15 -33.32
C ALA A 154 13.97 5.09 -34.23
N LYS A 155 15.16 5.31 -33.65
CA LYS A 155 16.43 5.14 -34.36
C LYS A 155 16.68 3.67 -34.71
N LEU A 156 16.44 2.75 -33.76
CA LEU A 156 16.60 1.31 -33.99
C LEU A 156 15.68 0.80 -35.10
N GLU A 157 14.42 1.25 -35.13
CA GLU A 157 13.45 0.90 -36.17
C GLU A 157 13.94 1.35 -37.56
N THR A 158 14.53 2.54 -37.65
CA THR A 158 15.16 3.03 -38.90
C THR A 158 16.30 2.11 -39.34
N GLU A 159 17.17 1.68 -38.42
CA GLU A 159 18.28 0.77 -38.76
C GLU A 159 17.79 -0.62 -39.13
N HIS A 160 16.72 -1.11 -38.51
CA HIS A 160 16.09 -2.38 -38.90
C HIS A 160 15.59 -2.36 -40.34
N GLU A 161 15.10 -1.22 -40.84
CA GLU A 161 14.73 -1.06 -42.25
C GLU A 161 15.94 -1.02 -43.19
N LEU A 162 17.04 -0.42 -42.77
CA LEU A 162 18.24 -0.24 -43.59
C LEU A 162 19.10 -1.49 -43.69
N VAL A 163 19.36 -2.15 -42.57
CA VAL A 163 20.35 -3.24 -42.48
C VAL A 163 19.82 -4.51 -41.80
N GLY A 164 18.61 -4.47 -41.24
CA GLY A 164 18.02 -5.59 -40.49
C GLY A 164 18.36 -5.57 -39.00
N SER A 165 17.79 -6.52 -38.24
CA SER A 165 18.02 -6.65 -36.80
C SER A 165 19.27 -7.47 -36.50
N GLN A 166 20.00 -7.07 -35.44
CA GLN A 166 21.18 -7.77 -34.92
C GLN A 166 20.85 -8.95 -33.97
N ILE A 167 19.56 -9.27 -33.79
CA ILE A 167 19.13 -10.40 -32.95
C ILE A 167 19.81 -11.71 -33.35
N PRO A 168 19.86 -12.12 -34.64
CA PRO A 168 20.52 -13.37 -35.03
C PRO A 168 21.99 -13.43 -34.60
N GLU A 169 22.74 -12.33 -34.76
CA GLU A 169 24.14 -12.24 -34.38
C GLU A 169 24.33 -12.38 -32.86
N TYR A 170 23.44 -11.78 -32.05
CA TYR A 170 23.48 -11.96 -30.60
C TYR A 170 23.14 -13.37 -30.16
N LEU A 171 22.24 -14.06 -30.85
CA LEU A 171 21.95 -15.48 -30.61
C LEU A 171 23.14 -16.36 -30.95
N ASP A 172 23.85 -16.07 -32.04
CA ASP A 172 25.09 -16.77 -32.40
C ASP A 172 26.22 -16.52 -31.39
N GLN A 173 26.36 -15.29 -30.89
CA GLN A 173 27.29 -14.98 -29.80
C GLN A 173 26.92 -15.73 -28.52
N MET A 174 25.62 -15.80 -28.18
CA MET A 174 25.12 -16.56 -27.04
C MET A 174 25.48 -18.05 -27.19
N LYS A 175 25.31 -18.63 -28.39
CA LYS A 175 25.69 -20.02 -28.69
C LYS A 175 27.18 -20.27 -28.43
N GLN A 176 28.04 -19.36 -28.87
CA GLN A 176 29.48 -19.47 -28.71
C GLN A 176 29.90 -19.35 -27.24
N LYS A 177 29.31 -18.39 -26.50
CA LYS A 177 29.61 -18.13 -25.08
C LYS A 177 29.04 -19.21 -24.15
N TRP A 178 27.85 -19.71 -24.47
CA TRP A 178 27.09 -20.66 -23.65
C TRP A 178 26.55 -21.85 -24.48
N PRO A 179 27.42 -22.78 -24.94
CA PRO A 179 27.01 -23.87 -25.83
C PRO A 179 25.88 -24.76 -25.29
N ARG A 180 25.75 -24.88 -23.96
CA ARG A 180 24.66 -25.64 -23.30
C ARG A 180 23.27 -25.04 -23.53
N LEU A 181 23.18 -23.73 -23.78
CA LEU A 181 21.90 -23.06 -24.04
C LEU A 181 21.42 -23.30 -25.47
N ALA A 182 22.32 -23.63 -26.39
CA ALA A 182 22.03 -23.75 -27.81
C ALA A 182 20.86 -24.70 -28.12
N ALA A 183 20.78 -25.83 -27.40
CA ALA A 183 19.77 -26.84 -27.63
C ALA A 183 18.34 -26.40 -27.26
N LYS A 184 18.17 -25.37 -26.41
CA LYS A 184 16.86 -24.91 -25.93
C LYS A 184 16.52 -23.48 -26.35
N TYR A 185 17.52 -22.61 -26.45
CA TYR A 185 17.33 -21.17 -26.64
C TYR A 185 17.56 -20.71 -28.09
N LEU A 186 17.96 -21.61 -29.00
CA LEU A 186 18.09 -21.31 -30.42
C LEU A 186 16.97 -21.95 -31.21
N ARG A 187 16.72 -21.40 -32.40
CA ARG A 187 15.74 -21.95 -33.31
C ARG A 187 16.17 -23.35 -33.75
N SER A 188 15.28 -24.33 -33.58
CA SER A 188 15.41 -25.68 -34.13
C SER A 188 14.30 -25.94 -35.15
N ASP A 189 14.50 -26.94 -36.01
CA ASP A 189 13.50 -27.35 -37.00
C ASP A 189 12.20 -27.88 -36.35
N SER A 190 12.27 -28.27 -35.08
CA SER A 190 11.09 -28.68 -34.30
C SER A 190 10.19 -27.52 -33.88
N LEU A 191 10.67 -26.28 -33.93
CA LEU A 191 9.89 -25.09 -33.60
C LEU A 191 9.06 -24.66 -34.81
N GLU A 192 7.92 -25.31 -34.97
CA GLU A 192 6.95 -24.99 -36.01
C GLU A 192 5.95 -23.91 -35.55
N ASP A 193 5.69 -22.95 -36.43
CA ASP A 193 4.71 -21.90 -36.22
C ASP A 193 3.29 -22.40 -36.57
N ILE A 194 2.64 -23.07 -35.61
CA ILE A 194 1.31 -23.66 -35.76
C ILE A 194 0.24 -22.73 -35.16
N LEU A 195 -0.72 -22.31 -35.98
CA LEU A 195 -1.89 -21.53 -35.55
C LEU A 195 -3.17 -22.26 -35.98
N PHE A 196 -4.03 -22.58 -35.02
CA PHE A 196 -5.35 -23.13 -35.27
C PHE A 196 -6.38 -22.03 -35.55
N LYS A 197 -7.51 -22.40 -36.16
CA LYS A 197 -8.67 -21.51 -36.28
C LYS A 197 -9.17 -21.11 -34.88
N ALA A 198 -9.62 -19.87 -34.75
CA ALA A 198 -10.04 -19.32 -33.45
C ALA A 198 -11.26 -20.00 -32.83
N ASP A 199 -12.10 -20.66 -33.65
CA ASP A 199 -13.29 -21.41 -33.22
C ASP A 199 -12.97 -22.89 -32.89
N TYR A 200 -11.72 -23.31 -33.04
CA TYR A 200 -11.28 -24.66 -32.71
C TYR A 200 -10.61 -24.66 -31.34
N SER A 201 -11.08 -25.53 -30.44
CA SER A 201 -10.50 -25.72 -29.12
C SER A 201 -9.51 -26.89 -29.12
N HIS A 202 -8.53 -26.83 -28.22
CA HIS A 202 -7.58 -27.92 -28.02
C HIS A 202 -8.30 -29.20 -27.55
N VAL A 203 -7.77 -30.36 -27.98
CA VAL A 203 -8.28 -31.68 -27.64
C VAL A 203 -7.22 -32.44 -26.83
N CYS A 204 -7.49 -32.62 -25.54
CA CYS A 204 -6.69 -33.45 -24.63
C CYS A 204 -7.15 -34.91 -24.67
N GLN A 205 -6.22 -35.86 -24.50
CA GLN A 205 -6.54 -37.29 -24.47
C GLN A 205 -7.01 -37.71 -23.07
N SER A 206 -8.20 -37.26 -22.65
CA SER A 206 -8.85 -37.76 -21.43
C SER A 206 -10.36 -37.49 -21.39
N THR A 207 -11.08 -37.96 -22.40
CA THR A 207 -12.53 -38.20 -22.24
C THR A 207 -12.93 -39.51 -22.91
N THR A 208 -12.53 -40.63 -22.31
CA THR A 208 -13.41 -41.80 -22.27
C THR A 208 -14.04 -41.83 -20.88
N GLU A 209 -15.30 -41.42 -20.85
CA GLU A 209 -16.37 -41.81 -19.92
C GLU A 209 -16.25 -41.43 -18.42
N ASP A 210 -17.19 -40.58 -18.01
CA ASP A 210 -17.82 -40.48 -16.69
C ASP A 210 -16.94 -40.56 -15.44
N HIS A 211 -16.51 -39.40 -14.92
CA HIS A 211 -16.58 -39.12 -13.47
C HIS A 211 -16.53 -37.61 -13.21
N VAL A 212 -17.67 -37.06 -12.76
CA VAL A 212 -17.72 -35.79 -12.04
C VAL A 212 -16.99 -35.99 -10.71
N SER A 213 -15.80 -35.42 -10.57
CA SER A 213 -15.15 -35.27 -9.26
C SER A 213 -14.59 -33.87 -9.08
N SER A 214 -15.08 -33.28 -8.00
CA SER A 214 -14.73 -32.05 -7.32
C SER A 214 -13.24 -31.77 -7.19
N GLY A 215 -12.91 -30.49 -7.41
CA GLY A 215 -11.73 -29.74 -7.00
C GLY A 215 -10.69 -30.44 -6.13
N SER A 216 -9.51 -30.64 -6.69
CA SER A 216 -8.26 -30.56 -5.95
C SER A 216 -7.22 -29.85 -6.83
N SER A 217 -6.70 -28.76 -6.28
CA SER A 217 -5.81 -27.79 -6.90
C SER A 217 -4.36 -28.26 -6.87
N TYR A 218 -4.02 -29.19 -7.74
CA TYR A 218 -2.65 -29.40 -8.21
C TYR A 218 -2.77 -29.82 -9.68
N GLU A 219 -2.85 -28.83 -10.58
CA GLU A 219 -2.74 -29.06 -12.02
C GLU A 219 -1.37 -29.72 -12.28
N SER A 220 -1.36 -31.03 -12.42
CA SER A 220 -0.24 -31.75 -13.02
C SER A 220 -0.04 -31.16 -14.41
N GLU A 221 1.15 -30.60 -14.64
CA GLU A 221 1.63 -30.03 -15.89
C GLU A 221 1.80 -31.11 -16.99
N GLU A 222 0.79 -31.96 -17.22
CA GLU A 222 0.79 -32.82 -18.39
C GLU A 222 0.78 -31.93 -19.63
N GLU A 223 1.85 -32.06 -20.41
CA GLU A 223 2.14 -31.30 -21.60
C GLU A 223 0.94 -31.37 -22.55
N GLU A 224 0.18 -30.27 -22.67
CA GLU A 224 -0.93 -30.09 -23.62
C GLU A 224 -0.38 -30.07 -25.06
N SER A 225 0.26 -31.15 -25.49
CA SER A 225 0.78 -31.29 -26.84
C SER A 225 -0.40 -31.32 -27.82
N CYS A 226 -0.29 -30.56 -28.92
CA CYS A 226 -1.33 -30.51 -29.95
C CYS A 226 -1.35 -31.77 -30.84
N GLN A 227 -0.86 -32.92 -30.34
CA GLN A 227 -0.72 -34.16 -31.11
C GLN A 227 -2.07 -34.74 -31.54
N HIS A 228 -3.11 -34.56 -30.72
CA HIS A 228 -4.47 -35.03 -30.99
C HIS A 228 -5.36 -34.00 -31.68
N CYS A 229 -4.84 -32.80 -31.94
CA CYS A 229 -5.61 -31.75 -32.60
C CYS A 229 -5.75 -32.02 -34.11
N ASP A 230 -6.92 -31.72 -34.66
CA ASP A 230 -7.21 -31.83 -36.08
C ASP A 230 -6.34 -30.85 -36.89
N LYS A 231 -5.31 -31.39 -37.55
CA LYS A 231 -4.37 -30.62 -38.37
C LYS A 231 -5.05 -29.91 -39.55
N THR A 232 -6.25 -30.31 -39.97
CA THR A 232 -7.01 -29.59 -41.02
C THR A 232 -7.53 -28.23 -40.55
N LYS A 233 -7.57 -28.00 -39.23
CA LYS A 233 -7.93 -26.72 -38.60
C LYS A 233 -6.75 -25.75 -38.51
N ILE A 234 -5.54 -26.14 -38.92
CA ILE A 234 -4.37 -25.27 -38.96
C ILE A 234 -4.52 -24.24 -40.10
N ILE A 235 -4.29 -22.97 -39.78
CA ILE A 235 -4.27 -21.88 -40.74
C ILE A 235 -2.97 -21.94 -41.54
N LYS A 236 -3.08 -22.20 -42.85
CA LYS A 236 -1.93 -22.18 -43.76
C LYS A 236 -1.36 -20.77 -43.87
N ARG A 237 -0.08 -20.61 -43.55
CA ARG A 237 0.65 -19.34 -43.62
C ARG A 237 1.93 -19.51 -44.41
N LYS A 238 2.31 -18.48 -45.19
CA LYS A 238 3.60 -18.47 -45.90
C LYS A 238 4.74 -18.44 -44.88
N PRO A 239 5.82 -19.23 -45.07
CA PRO A 239 7.02 -19.11 -44.27
C PRO A 239 7.56 -17.68 -44.29
N ARG A 240 8.08 -17.21 -43.15
CA ARG A 240 8.81 -15.95 -43.04
C ARG A 240 9.76 -16.00 -41.85
N ASP A 241 10.72 -15.10 -41.86
CA ASP A 241 11.62 -14.86 -40.73
C ASP A 241 10.90 -14.14 -39.58
N MET A 242 11.56 -14.18 -38.42
CA MET A 242 11.17 -13.46 -37.21
C MET A 242 11.10 -11.96 -37.49
N ARG A 243 10.13 -11.28 -36.87
CA ARG A 243 9.98 -9.83 -36.95
C ARG A 243 9.84 -9.20 -35.58
N VAL A 244 10.29 -7.95 -35.49
CA VAL A 244 9.99 -7.07 -34.37
C VAL A 244 8.73 -6.28 -34.71
N HIS A 245 7.79 -6.21 -33.77
CA HIS A 245 6.58 -5.41 -33.87
C HIS A 245 6.54 -4.37 -32.76
N TYR A 246 6.15 -3.16 -33.11
CA TYR A 246 6.02 -2.04 -32.18
C TYR A 246 4.54 -1.74 -31.97
N GLY A 247 4.04 -1.84 -30.74
CA GLY A 247 2.66 -1.45 -30.46
C GLY A 247 2.12 -1.91 -29.12
N LEU A 248 0.82 -2.19 -29.09
CA LEU A 248 0.07 -2.34 -27.85
C LEU A 248 0.23 -3.73 -27.23
N ILE A 249 0.57 -3.75 -25.94
CA ILE A 249 0.59 -4.94 -25.09
C ILE A 249 -0.52 -4.85 -24.04
N ALA A 250 -1.31 -5.90 -23.85
CA ALA A 250 -2.28 -5.98 -22.78
C ALA A 250 -1.73 -6.80 -21.61
N SER A 251 -1.75 -6.21 -20.43
CA SER A 251 -1.25 -6.79 -19.19
C SER A 251 -2.40 -7.11 -18.23
N GLY A 252 -2.34 -8.24 -17.52
CA GLY A 252 -3.34 -8.56 -16.50
C GLY A 252 -3.00 -9.80 -15.71
N ASN A 253 -3.65 -9.99 -14.55
CA ASN A 253 -3.36 -11.11 -13.65
C ASN A 253 -4.03 -12.43 -14.07
N GLN A 254 -4.70 -12.46 -15.23
CA GLN A 254 -5.39 -13.65 -15.73
C GLN A 254 -4.70 -14.18 -17.00
N VAL A 255 -4.49 -15.50 -17.05
CA VAL A 255 -4.01 -16.18 -18.25
C VAL A 255 -5.15 -16.30 -19.26
N ILE A 256 -4.95 -15.80 -20.48
CA ILE A 256 -5.92 -16.00 -21.57
C ILE A 256 -5.63 -17.34 -22.25
N LYS A 257 -6.57 -18.30 -22.13
CA LYS A 257 -6.55 -19.62 -22.78
C LYS A 257 -7.66 -19.80 -23.82
N SER A 258 -8.16 -18.71 -24.41
CA SER A 258 -9.30 -18.74 -25.34
C SER A 258 -9.09 -17.76 -26.48
N ALA A 259 -9.02 -18.30 -27.71
CA ALA A 259 -8.90 -17.49 -28.92
C ALA A 259 -10.08 -16.51 -29.06
N THR A 260 -11.31 -16.94 -28.75
CA THR A 260 -12.49 -16.06 -28.75
C THR A 260 -12.34 -14.90 -27.77
N ARG A 261 -11.86 -15.17 -26.54
CA ARG A 261 -11.65 -14.12 -25.53
C ARG A 261 -10.54 -13.17 -25.94
N ARG A 262 -9.43 -13.69 -26.47
CA ARG A 262 -8.31 -12.91 -27.03
C ARG A 262 -8.79 -11.99 -28.16
N ASP A 263 -9.54 -12.53 -29.11
CA ASP A 263 -10.01 -11.78 -30.28
C ASP A 263 -11.02 -10.71 -29.87
N GLN A 264 -11.86 -11.00 -28.87
CA GLN A 264 -12.74 -9.99 -28.28
C GLN A 264 -11.93 -8.88 -27.59
N LEU A 265 -10.90 -9.23 -26.80
CA LEU A 265 -10.04 -8.24 -26.16
C LEU A 265 -9.34 -7.35 -27.19
N ASN A 266 -8.88 -7.91 -28.30
CA ASN A 266 -8.31 -7.11 -29.39
C ASN A 266 -9.34 -6.12 -29.98
N LYS A 267 -10.60 -6.56 -30.19
CA LYS A 267 -11.69 -5.68 -30.65
C LYS A 267 -11.99 -4.57 -29.65
N ASP A 268 -12.06 -4.90 -28.36
CA ASP A 268 -12.30 -3.95 -27.27
C ASP A 268 -11.20 -2.88 -27.19
N LEU A 269 -9.99 -3.21 -27.65
CA LEU A 269 -8.83 -2.31 -27.75
C LEU A 269 -8.61 -1.76 -29.18
N GLY A 270 -9.65 -1.74 -30.01
CA GLY A 270 -9.66 -1.08 -31.32
C GLY A 270 -8.85 -1.80 -32.40
N GLY A 271 -8.55 -3.09 -32.24
CA GLY A 271 -7.82 -3.89 -33.23
C GLY A 271 -6.31 -3.68 -33.27
N ASN A 272 -5.76 -3.00 -32.25
CA ASN A 272 -4.35 -2.62 -32.17
C ASN A 272 -3.49 -3.55 -31.30
N LEU A 273 -4.09 -4.53 -30.64
CA LEU A 273 -3.39 -5.41 -29.69
C LEU A 273 -2.44 -6.35 -30.44
N LEU A 274 -1.21 -6.47 -29.94
CA LEU A 274 -0.16 -7.32 -30.52
C LEU A 274 0.28 -8.44 -29.59
N CYS A 275 0.25 -8.20 -28.27
CA CYS A 275 0.70 -9.17 -27.27
C CYS A 275 -0.17 -9.12 -26.00
N VAL A 276 -0.29 -10.25 -25.31
CA VAL A 276 -0.81 -10.33 -23.94
C VAL A 276 0.22 -10.95 -23.00
N GLU A 277 0.34 -10.42 -21.79
CA GLU A 277 1.25 -10.88 -20.74
C GLU A 277 0.70 -10.53 -19.35
N MET A 278 1.45 -10.80 -18.27
CA MET A 278 0.88 -10.82 -16.91
C MET A 278 1.53 -9.90 -15.87
N GLU A 279 2.61 -9.20 -16.17
CA GLU A 279 3.40 -8.51 -15.14
C GLU A 279 3.51 -7.00 -15.34
N ALA A 280 3.53 -6.53 -16.59
CA ALA A 280 3.94 -5.17 -16.91
C ALA A 280 3.07 -4.09 -16.24
N ALA A 281 1.77 -4.33 -16.07
CA ALA A 281 0.88 -3.37 -15.40
C ALA A 281 1.29 -3.06 -13.96
N GLY A 282 1.97 -3.99 -13.27
CA GLY A 282 2.54 -3.74 -11.94
C GLY A 282 3.73 -2.79 -11.93
N LEU A 283 4.37 -2.57 -13.09
CA LEU A 283 5.61 -1.78 -13.21
C LEU A 283 5.37 -0.39 -13.79
N MET A 284 4.60 -0.27 -14.87
CA MET A 284 4.57 0.92 -15.74
C MET A 284 4.41 2.26 -15.01
N ASN A 285 3.67 2.31 -13.91
CA ASN A 285 3.40 3.57 -13.20
C ASN A 285 4.56 4.04 -12.30
N ASN A 286 5.31 3.10 -11.72
CA ASN A 286 6.29 3.41 -10.66
C ASN A 286 7.71 2.97 -11.00
N PHE A 287 7.86 2.21 -12.09
CA PHE A 287 9.14 1.74 -12.61
C PHE A 287 9.15 2.06 -14.11
N PRO A 288 9.69 3.23 -14.51
CA PRO A 288 9.68 3.69 -15.90
C PRO A 288 10.40 2.69 -16.80
N CYS A 289 9.65 1.86 -17.52
CA CYS A 289 10.21 0.78 -18.31
C CYS A 289 9.59 0.66 -19.69
N ILE A 290 10.33 0.03 -20.60
CA ILE A 290 9.78 -0.53 -21.83
C ILE A 290 9.58 -2.04 -21.67
N VAL A 291 8.52 -2.56 -22.27
CA VAL A 291 8.18 -3.99 -22.21
C VAL A 291 8.56 -4.64 -23.53
N VAL A 292 9.29 -5.74 -23.46
CA VAL A 292 9.74 -6.52 -24.62
C VAL A 292 9.31 -7.97 -24.43
N ARG A 293 8.44 -8.47 -25.31
CA ARG A 293 7.89 -9.83 -25.22
C ARG A 293 8.26 -10.64 -26.45
N GLY A 294 8.95 -11.75 -26.22
CA GLY A 294 9.12 -12.80 -27.22
C GLY A 294 7.87 -13.67 -27.25
N ILE A 295 7.40 -14.01 -28.44
CA ILE A 295 6.10 -14.66 -28.60
C ILE A 295 6.24 -16.18 -28.54
N CYS A 296 5.64 -16.80 -27.52
CA CYS A 296 5.72 -18.24 -27.28
C CYS A 296 4.41 -19.00 -27.50
N ASP A 297 3.28 -18.32 -27.47
CA ASP A 297 1.96 -18.90 -27.76
C ASP A 297 1.03 -17.85 -28.40
N TYR A 298 -0.21 -18.22 -28.66
CA TYR A 298 -1.23 -17.35 -29.25
C TYR A 298 -2.32 -16.93 -28.29
N ALA A 299 -2.12 -17.04 -26.97
CA ALA A 299 -3.13 -16.75 -25.95
C ALA A 299 -4.47 -17.46 -26.22
N ASP A 300 -4.39 -18.72 -26.65
CA ASP A 300 -5.52 -19.59 -26.92
C ASP A 300 -5.36 -20.91 -26.14
N SER A 301 -6.20 -21.90 -26.45
CA SER A 301 -6.17 -23.20 -25.81
C SER A 301 -5.00 -24.08 -26.27
N HIS A 302 -4.28 -23.73 -27.34
CA HIS A 302 -3.21 -24.53 -27.94
C HIS A 302 -1.84 -24.05 -27.46
N LYS A 303 -1.65 -24.06 -26.14
CA LYS A 303 -0.40 -23.59 -25.55
C LYS A 303 0.79 -24.41 -26.04
N ASN A 304 1.88 -23.72 -26.34
CA ASN A 304 3.12 -24.36 -26.76
C ASN A 304 4.26 -23.96 -25.83
N LYS A 305 4.71 -24.90 -24.99
CA LYS A 305 5.81 -24.67 -24.06
C LYS A 305 7.18 -24.70 -24.76
N ASP A 306 7.31 -25.33 -25.93
CA ASP A 306 8.58 -25.53 -26.63
C ASP A 306 9.19 -24.20 -27.10
N TRP A 307 8.34 -23.21 -27.41
CA TRP A 307 8.78 -21.89 -27.86
C TRP A 307 9.31 -20.99 -26.75
N GLN A 308 9.06 -21.29 -25.46
CA GLN A 308 9.31 -20.34 -24.39
C GLN A 308 10.79 -19.94 -24.25
N GLU A 309 11.71 -20.90 -24.33
CA GLU A 309 13.15 -20.64 -24.23
C GLU A 309 13.67 -19.83 -25.43
N TYR A 310 13.26 -20.18 -26.66
CA TYR A 310 13.63 -19.42 -27.85
C TYR A 310 13.03 -18.01 -27.83
N ALA A 311 11.75 -17.88 -27.46
CA ALA A 311 11.05 -16.61 -27.30
C ALA A 311 11.76 -15.71 -26.27
N ALA A 312 12.16 -16.26 -25.13
CA ALA A 312 12.93 -15.54 -24.13
C ALA A 312 14.29 -15.07 -24.70
N ALA A 313 14.97 -15.90 -25.49
CA ALA A 313 16.24 -15.57 -26.11
C ALA A 313 16.13 -14.39 -27.10
N VAL A 314 15.15 -14.41 -28.00
CA VAL A 314 14.94 -13.33 -28.99
C VAL A 314 14.55 -12.02 -28.30
N ALA A 315 13.73 -12.07 -27.26
CA ALA A 315 13.35 -10.90 -26.47
C ALA A 315 14.56 -10.27 -25.75
N ALA A 316 15.39 -11.11 -25.12
CA ALA A 316 16.61 -10.66 -24.46
C ALA A 316 17.64 -10.11 -25.46
N ALA A 317 17.76 -10.73 -26.64
CA ALA A 317 18.62 -10.23 -27.71
C ALA A 317 18.16 -8.87 -28.22
N PHE A 318 16.85 -8.67 -28.40
CA PHE A 318 16.30 -7.36 -28.76
C PHE A 318 16.59 -6.31 -27.67
N ALA A 319 16.40 -6.66 -26.39
CA ALA A 319 16.68 -5.75 -25.29
C ALA A 319 18.17 -5.35 -25.22
N LYS A 320 19.09 -6.29 -25.54
CA LYS A 320 20.52 -5.98 -25.73
C LYS A 320 20.73 -5.01 -26.88
N GLU A 321 20.12 -5.27 -28.03
CA GLU A 321 20.19 -4.42 -29.21
C GLU A 321 19.71 -3.00 -28.89
N LEU A 322 18.55 -2.85 -28.25
CA LEU A 322 18.00 -1.57 -27.84
C LEU A 322 18.97 -0.76 -26.96
N LEU A 323 19.58 -1.40 -25.95
CA LEU A 323 20.54 -0.72 -25.09
C LEU A 323 21.78 -0.21 -25.82
N ALA A 324 22.15 -0.80 -26.97
CA ALA A 324 23.25 -0.28 -27.79
C ALA A 324 22.91 1.07 -28.45
N TYR A 325 21.63 1.39 -28.61
CA TYR A 325 21.14 2.65 -29.19
C TYR A 325 20.78 3.72 -28.15
N VAL A 326 20.62 3.33 -26.88
CA VAL A 326 20.37 4.26 -25.77
C VAL A 326 21.69 4.94 -25.37
N SER A 327 21.75 6.26 -25.40
CA SER A 327 22.94 6.99 -24.91
C SER A 327 22.99 7.01 -23.38
N PRO A 328 24.15 6.80 -22.73
CA PRO A 328 24.28 7.01 -21.29
C PRO A 328 23.85 8.42 -20.83
N SER A 329 24.10 9.45 -21.64
CA SER A 329 23.67 10.83 -21.34
C SER A 329 22.15 10.97 -21.24
N ASP A 330 21.40 10.20 -22.03
CA ASP A 330 19.95 10.26 -22.05
C ASP A 330 19.41 9.58 -20.80
N VAL A 331 20.02 8.47 -20.39
CA VAL A 331 19.71 7.80 -19.11
C VAL A 331 20.03 8.70 -17.93
N ASP A 332 21.18 9.38 -17.93
CA ASP A 332 21.58 10.31 -16.87
C ASP A 332 20.62 11.51 -16.73
N GLY A 333 19.98 11.91 -17.84
CA GLY A 333 18.95 12.95 -17.88
C GLY A 333 17.59 12.54 -17.30
N GLU A 334 17.28 11.23 -17.24
CA GLU A 334 16.05 10.72 -16.62
C GLU A 334 16.12 10.82 -15.10
N ARG A 335 15.00 11.10 -14.42
CA ARG A 335 14.98 11.08 -12.94
C ARG A 335 15.25 9.65 -12.42
N THR A 336 15.83 9.54 -11.23
CA THR A 336 15.96 8.21 -10.60
C THR A 336 14.58 7.67 -10.25
N VAL A 337 14.41 6.35 -10.37
CA VAL A 337 13.16 5.69 -10.00
C VAL A 337 12.89 5.83 -8.50
N LYS A 338 13.96 5.90 -7.70
CA LYS A 338 13.87 6.11 -6.25
C LYS A 338 13.22 7.45 -5.93
N ASP A 339 13.59 8.53 -6.63
CA ASP A 339 13.01 9.85 -6.38
C ASP A 339 11.53 9.86 -6.76
N MET A 340 11.17 9.25 -7.90
CA MET A 340 9.77 9.12 -8.32
C MET A 340 8.93 8.35 -7.30
N MET A 341 9.43 7.24 -6.76
CA MET A 341 8.76 6.48 -5.70
C MET A 341 8.67 7.26 -4.38
N SER A 342 9.67 8.10 -4.07
CA SER A 342 9.69 8.89 -2.84
C SER A 342 8.63 9.97 -2.85
N ASP A 343 8.37 10.60 -4.01
CA ASP A 343 7.30 11.57 -4.19
C ASP A 343 5.93 10.95 -3.82
N VAL A 344 5.65 9.73 -4.30
CA VAL A 344 4.42 8.99 -3.97
C VAL A 344 4.32 8.71 -2.46
N LEU A 345 5.42 8.30 -1.82
CA LEU A 345 5.45 8.06 -0.37
C LEU A 345 5.22 9.34 0.45
N ALA A 346 5.69 10.49 -0.03
CA ALA A 346 5.46 11.79 0.61
C ALA A 346 3.98 12.19 0.57
N GLU A 347 3.29 12.00 -0.55
CA GLU A 347 1.84 12.25 -0.67
C GLU A 347 1.02 11.34 0.26
N VAL A 348 1.38 10.05 0.35
CA VAL A 348 0.72 9.10 1.27
C VAL A 348 0.92 9.50 2.74
N SER A 349 2.13 9.95 3.09
CA SER A 349 2.44 10.43 4.45
C SER A 349 1.63 11.67 4.81
N SER A 350 1.44 12.58 3.86
CA SER A 350 0.59 13.77 4.01
C SER A 350 -0.87 13.38 4.27
N THR A 351 -1.36 12.34 3.60
CA THR A 351 -2.73 11.82 3.81
C THR A 351 -2.92 11.20 5.19
N LYS A 352 -1.90 10.50 5.72
CA LYS A 352 -1.93 9.90 7.07
C LYS A 352 -2.11 10.97 8.16
N VAL A 353 -1.48 12.14 8.02
CA VAL A 353 -1.61 13.27 8.96
C VAL A 353 -3.05 13.82 8.97
N VAL A 354 -3.68 13.94 7.79
CA VAL A 354 -5.08 14.38 7.71
C VAL A 354 -6.02 13.38 8.40
N VAL A 355 -5.81 12.08 8.19
CA VAL A 355 -6.61 11.02 8.83
C VAL A 355 -6.44 11.01 10.36
N SER A 356 -5.22 11.21 10.87
CA SER A 356 -5.02 11.31 12.33
C SER A 356 -5.71 12.53 12.93
N ASN A 357 -5.70 13.66 12.23
CA ASN A 357 -6.37 14.88 12.69
C ASN A 357 -7.91 14.75 12.67
N LEU A 358 -8.46 14.01 11.70
CA LEU A 358 -9.89 13.70 11.68
C LEU A 358 -10.28 12.75 12.81
N LYS A 359 -9.44 11.75 13.11
CA LYS A 359 -9.68 10.81 14.21
C LYS A 359 -9.69 11.53 15.57
N SER A 360 -8.72 12.41 15.83
CA SER A 360 -8.70 13.17 17.08
C SER A 360 -9.90 14.09 17.22
N SER A 361 -10.34 14.73 16.13
CA SER A 361 -11.57 15.53 16.14
C SER A 361 -12.82 14.70 16.47
N LEU A 362 -12.92 13.47 15.94
CA LEU A 362 -14.04 12.58 16.20
C LEU A 362 -14.00 12.02 17.64
N ASP A 363 -12.82 11.65 18.14
CA ASP A 363 -12.64 11.18 19.52
C ASP A 363 -13.02 12.28 20.52
N ASN A 364 -12.69 13.55 20.25
CA ASN A 364 -13.11 14.70 21.06
C ASN A 364 -14.64 14.89 21.06
N ASP A 365 -15.31 14.76 19.90
CA ASP A 365 -16.76 14.84 19.81
C ASP A 365 -17.46 13.73 20.60
N ILE A 366 -16.90 12.51 20.57
CA ILE A 366 -17.39 11.38 21.37
C ILE A 366 -17.19 11.66 22.86
N ASP A 367 -16.02 12.15 23.26
CA ASP A 367 -15.71 12.44 24.66
C ASP A 367 -16.66 13.51 25.23
N LEU A 368 -16.94 14.57 24.48
CA LEU A 368 -17.93 15.59 24.87
C LEU A 368 -19.33 14.99 25.05
N ARG A 369 -19.75 14.07 24.17
CA ARG A 369 -21.04 13.37 24.29
C ARG A 369 -21.10 12.47 25.52
N ILE A 370 -20.01 11.79 25.85
CA ILE A 370 -19.92 10.94 27.05
C ILE A 370 -20.06 11.81 28.29
N LEU A 371 -19.32 12.92 28.37
CA LEU A 371 -19.35 13.83 29.52
C LEU A 371 -20.74 14.46 29.72
N GLU A 372 -21.43 14.79 28.63
CA GLU A 372 -22.80 15.31 28.69
C GLU A 372 -23.81 14.24 29.09
N TRP A 373 -23.60 12.99 28.66
CA TRP A 373 -24.42 11.84 29.05
C TRP A 373 -24.26 11.49 30.54
N VAL A 374 -23.06 11.62 31.12
CA VAL A 374 -22.80 11.35 32.55
C VAL A 374 -23.67 12.26 33.43
N THR A 375 -23.66 13.56 33.15
CA THR A 375 -24.57 14.51 33.78
C THR A 375 -24.64 15.82 32.99
N PRO A 376 -25.83 16.42 32.87
CA PRO A 376 -25.97 17.77 32.31
C PRO A 376 -25.55 18.87 33.30
N ILE A 377 -25.29 18.53 34.57
CA ILE A 377 -24.95 19.50 35.61
C ILE A 377 -23.56 20.07 35.36
N ASP A 378 -23.46 21.40 35.42
CA ASP A 378 -22.22 22.15 35.34
C ASP A 378 -22.20 23.27 36.39
N TYR A 379 -21.22 23.22 37.29
CA TYR A 379 -21.03 24.20 38.36
C TYR A 379 -20.16 25.41 37.94
N GLY A 380 -19.52 25.37 36.76
CA GLY A 380 -18.67 26.45 36.25
C GLY A 380 -19.37 27.82 36.17
N PRO A 381 -20.63 27.90 35.68
CA PRO A 381 -21.39 29.16 35.70
C PRO A 381 -21.64 29.70 37.12
N GLN A 382 -21.88 28.83 38.10
CA GLN A 382 -22.07 29.22 39.50
C GLN A 382 -20.76 29.72 40.12
N GLN A 383 -19.64 29.03 39.86
CA GLN A 383 -18.31 29.47 40.27
C GLN A 383 -18.02 30.90 39.75
N SER A 384 -18.30 31.14 38.47
CA SER A 384 -18.09 32.46 37.84
C SER A 384 -18.98 33.56 38.45
N ASP A 385 -20.25 33.25 38.70
CA ASP A 385 -21.21 34.19 39.30
C ASP A 385 -20.84 34.53 40.76
N PHE A 386 -20.50 33.54 41.58
CA PHE A 386 -20.07 33.76 42.97
C PHE A 386 -18.75 34.53 43.06
N LEU A 387 -17.78 34.19 42.21
CA LEU A 387 -16.52 34.91 42.15
C LEU A 387 -16.72 36.38 41.73
N ARG A 388 -17.65 36.65 40.80
CA ARG A 388 -17.99 38.02 40.37
C ARG A 388 -18.64 38.86 41.47
N ARG A 389 -19.41 38.24 42.36
CA ARG A 389 -20.11 38.91 43.48
C ARG A 389 -19.19 39.17 44.67
N ARG A 390 -17.97 38.65 44.66
CA ARG A 390 -16.99 38.82 45.73
C ARG A 390 -16.54 40.28 45.82
N GLU A 391 -16.57 40.82 47.03
CA GLU A 391 -15.93 42.10 47.33
C GLU A 391 -14.40 41.95 47.41
N PRO A 392 -13.61 42.82 46.76
CA PRO A 392 -12.16 42.74 46.78
C PRO A 392 -11.58 42.72 48.20
N ARG A 393 -10.57 41.87 48.43
CA ARG A 393 -9.89 41.65 49.72
C ARG A 393 -10.68 40.85 50.77
N THR A 394 -11.86 40.35 50.46
CA THR A 394 -12.58 39.40 51.33
C THR A 394 -12.01 37.98 51.23
N GLY A 395 -12.07 37.21 52.31
CA GLY A 395 -11.68 35.80 52.37
C GLY A 395 -10.18 35.49 52.41
N GLN A 396 -9.28 36.48 52.31
CA GLN A 396 -7.84 36.26 52.36
C GLN A 396 -7.38 35.64 53.68
N TRP A 397 -8.01 36.02 54.79
CA TRP A 397 -7.74 35.48 56.12
C TRP A 397 -7.89 33.94 56.18
N LEU A 398 -8.78 33.36 55.36
CA LEU A 398 -8.97 31.91 55.30
C LEU A 398 -7.81 31.24 54.57
N ILE A 399 -7.39 31.82 53.45
CA ILE A 399 -6.25 31.33 52.66
C ILE A 399 -4.94 31.43 53.47
N ASP A 400 -4.78 32.50 54.25
CA ASP A 400 -3.59 32.70 55.09
C ASP A 400 -3.64 31.91 56.42
N SER A 401 -4.76 31.25 56.72
CA SER A 401 -4.93 30.50 57.97
C SER A 401 -3.99 29.29 58.05
N ARG A 402 -3.56 28.93 59.27
CA ARG A 402 -2.70 27.76 59.48
C ARG A 402 -3.40 26.48 59.08
N GLU A 403 -4.71 26.42 59.33
CA GLU A 403 -5.59 25.30 59.05
C GLU A 403 -5.68 25.04 57.54
N TYR A 404 -5.88 26.09 56.74
CA TYR A 404 -5.91 25.97 55.28
C TYR A 404 -4.55 25.56 54.71
N GLN A 405 -3.46 26.20 55.16
CA GLN A 405 -2.10 25.86 54.71
C GLN A 405 -1.69 24.43 55.09
N ALA A 406 -2.11 23.95 56.27
CA ALA A 406 -1.89 22.57 56.69
C ALA A 406 -2.68 21.58 55.82
N TRP A 407 -3.93 21.90 55.48
CA TRP A 407 -4.74 21.10 54.56
C TRP A 407 -4.13 21.05 53.16
N LEU A 408 -3.62 22.18 52.66
CA LEU A 408 -3.00 22.28 51.35
C LEU A 408 -1.74 21.41 51.20
N GLY A 409 -0.94 21.28 52.26
CA GLY A 409 0.32 20.55 52.27
C GLY A 409 0.23 19.06 52.61
N ALA A 410 -0.95 18.54 52.96
CA ALA A 410 -1.12 17.18 53.47
C ALA A 410 -2.05 16.33 52.59
N ARG A 411 -1.74 15.04 52.45
CA ARG A 411 -2.56 14.09 51.67
C ARG A 411 -3.70 13.53 52.52
N LYS A 412 -4.86 13.28 51.89
CA LYS A 412 -6.04 12.65 52.50
C LYS A 412 -6.58 13.38 53.75
N GLN A 413 -6.52 14.72 53.74
CA GLN A 413 -7.06 15.57 54.80
C GLN A 413 -8.39 16.21 54.38
N THR A 414 -9.30 16.37 55.35
CA THR A 414 -10.57 17.08 55.17
C THR A 414 -10.56 18.34 56.03
N LEU A 415 -10.67 19.51 55.40
CA LEU A 415 -10.87 20.77 56.10
C LEU A 415 -12.37 21.04 56.22
N PHE A 416 -12.90 20.95 57.43
CA PHE A 416 -14.31 21.25 57.71
C PHE A 416 -14.47 22.70 58.15
N CYS A 417 -15.26 23.49 57.40
CA CYS A 417 -15.47 24.92 57.64
C CYS A 417 -16.93 25.21 58.06
N PRO A 418 -17.28 25.04 59.35
CA PRO A 418 -18.63 25.35 59.81
C PRO A 418 -18.86 26.86 59.84
N GLY A 419 -20.09 27.28 59.56
CA GLY A 419 -20.47 28.70 59.64
C GLY A 419 -21.98 28.89 59.73
N ILE A 420 -22.39 29.93 60.46
CA ILE A 420 -23.81 30.29 60.60
C ILE A 420 -24.43 30.65 59.23
N PRO A 421 -25.76 30.56 59.07
CA PRO A 421 -26.44 31.10 57.88
C PRO A 421 -26.04 32.56 57.63
N GLY A 422 -25.78 32.91 56.37
CA GLY A 422 -25.36 34.27 55.99
C GLY A 422 -23.87 34.60 56.22
N ALA A 423 -23.05 33.70 56.78
CA ALA A 423 -21.62 33.94 57.02
C ALA A 423 -20.74 34.06 55.75
N GLY A 424 -21.32 33.94 54.55
CA GLY A 424 -20.59 34.03 53.29
C GLY A 424 -19.88 32.74 52.84
N LYS A 425 -20.31 31.57 53.35
CA LYS A 425 -19.72 30.25 53.04
C LYS A 425 -19.52 30.01 51.54
N THR A 426 -20.57 30.17 50.74
CA THR A 426 -20.52 30.01 49.28
C THR A 426 -19.49 30.93 48.62
N ILE A 427 -19.38 32.19 49.07
CA ILE A 427 -18.38 33.12 48.55
C ILE A 427 -16.97 32.67 48.95
N LEU A 428 -16.77 32.22 50.20
CA LEU A 428 -15.49 31.65 50.64
C LEU A 428 -15.11 30.39 49.85
N THR A 429 -16.08 29.51 49.56
CA THR A 429 -15.88 28.34 48.70
C THR A 429 -15.39 28.75 47.31
N SER A 430 -16.02 29.75 46.68
CA SER A 430 -15.57 30.25 45.36
C SER A 430 -14.16 30.84 45.38
N ILE A 431 -13.76 31.46 46.50
CA ILE A 431 -12.41 32.00 46.72
C ILE A 431 -11.40 30.87 46.84
N VAL A 432 -11.74 29.79 47.54
CA VAL A 432 -10.87 28.62 47.66
C VAL A 432 -10.67 27.96 46.29
N VAL A 433 -11.73 27.80 45.50
CA VAL A 433 -11.64 27.25 44.14
C VAL A 433 -10.76 28.13 43.26
N ASP A 434 -11.00 29.45 43.21
CA ASP A 434 -10.19 30.41 42.42
C ASP A 434 -8.71 30.43 42.87
N HIS A 435 -8.44 30.32 44.17
CA HIS A 435 -7.08 30.21 44.68
C HIS A 435 -6.40 28.94 44.18
N LEU A 436 -7.05 27.77 44.33
CA LEU A 436 -6.49 26.50 43.86
C LEU A 436 -6.27 26.49 42.35
N GLU A 437 -7.21 27.02 41.56
CA GLU A 437 -7.09 27.11 40.11
C GLU A 437 -5.91 28.00 39.70
N ARG A 438 -5.68 29.12 40.38
CA ARG A 438 -4.51 29.99 40.12
C ARG A 438 -3.19 29.37 40.55
N THR A 439 -3.18 28.62 41.64
CA THR A 439 -1.96 28.01 42.18
C THR A 439 -1.57 26.74 41.40
N TYR A 440 -2.54 25.91 41.02
CA TYR A 440 -2.30 24.57 40.48
C TYR A 440 -2.91 24.31 39.10
N GLY A 441 -3.73 25.21 38.55
CA GLY A 441 -4.47 24.95 37.30
C GLY A 441 -3.60 24.74 36.05
N ALA A 442 -2.31 25.11 36.11
CA ALA A 442 -1.35 24.83 35.04
C ALA A 442 -0.66 23.45 35.17
N ASP A 443 -0.77 22.77 36.31
CA ASP A 443 -0.18 21.45 36.53
C ASP A 443 -1.15 20.35 36.07
N PRO A 444 -0.84 19.59 35.01
CA PRO A 444 -1.74 18.57 34.49
C PRO A 444 -1.90 17.36 35.43
N THR A 445 -1.05 17.23 36.45
CA THR A 445 -1.11 16.14 37.42
C THR A 445 -2.03 16.45 38.60
N ILE A 446 -2.54 17.68 38.72
CA ILE A 446 -3.43 18.11 39.80
C ILE A 446 -4.79 18.44 39.22
N ARG A 447 -5.85 17.99 39.90
CA ARG A 447 -7.23 18.26 39.47
C ARG A 447 -8.06 18.89 40.58
N ILE A 448 -8.91 19.84 40.22
CA ILE A 448 -9.81 20.55 41.13
C ILE A 448 -11.22 20.28 40.68
N ALA A 449 -12.07 19.80 41.58
CA ALA A 449 -13.48 19.56 41.35
C ALA A 449 -14.31 20.18 42.47
N TYR A 450 -15.47 20.72 42.14
CA TYR A 450 -16.31 21.42 43.10
C TYR A 450 -17.81 21.24 42.87
N ILE A 451 -18.57 21.38 43.96
CA ILE A 451 -20.02 21.27 44.01
C ILE A 451 -20.59 22.43 44.84
N TYR A 452 -21.70 23.00 44.36
CA TYR A 452 -22.51 23.96 45.10
C TYR A 452 -23.89 23.37 45.43
N CYS A 453 -24.08 22.80 46.64
CA CYS A 453 -25.42 22.39 47.09
C CYS A 453 -26.32 23.63 47.26
N ASN A 454 -27.62 23.44 47.04
CA ASN A 454 -28.62 24.51 47.10
C ASN A 454 -30.00 23.91 47.36
N TYR A 455 -30.64 24.27 48.47
CA TYR A 455 -31.94 23.73 48.87
C TYR A 455 -33.08 23.94 47.85
N ARG A 456 -32.94 24.88 46.91
CA ARG A 456 -33.94 25.14 45.85
C ARG A 456 -33.83 24.18 44.66
N ARG A 457 -32.75 23.39 44.57
CA ARG A 457 -32.45 22.48 43.47
C ARG A 457 -32.29 21.03 43.94
N GLN A 458 -33.12 20.62 44.91
CA GLN A 458 -33.05 19.28 45.50
C GLN A 458 -33.19 18.15 44.46
N GLU A 459 -33.97 18.35 43.40
CA GLU A 459 -34.12 17.37 42.31
C GLU A 459 -32.84 17.16 41.49
N GLU A 460 -31.91 18.11 41.51
CA GLU A 460 -30.60 18.05 40.83
C GLU A 460 -29.49 17.48 41.73
N GLN A 461 -29.75 17.29 43.03
CA GLN A 461 -28.74 16.99 44.06
C GLN A 461 -28.88 15.58 44.65
N SER A 462 -29.26 14.59 43.82
CA SER A 462 -29.13 13.18 44.21
C SER A 462 -27.65 12.79 44.28
N ILE A 463 -27.32 11.75 45.07
CA ILE A 463 -25.94 11.30 45.23
C ILE A 463 -25.29 10.91 43.90
N GLU A 464 -26.05 10.29 42.99
CA GLU A 464 -25.62 9.91 41.65
C GLU A 464 -25.28 11.15 40.80
N LYS A 465 -26.10 12.20 40.87
CA LYS A 465 -25.90 13.44 40.11
C LYS A 465 -24.69 14.23 40.62
N LEU A 466 -24.50 14.28 41.94
CA LEU A 466 -23.35 14.94 42.56
C LEU A 466 -22.03 14.22 42.21
N LEU A 467 -21.99 12.89 42.38
CA LEU A 467 -20.81 12.09 42.01
C LEU A 467 -20.58 12.09 40.50
N GLY A 468 -21.64 12.09 39.69
CA GLY A 468 -21.57 12.25 38.24
C GLY A 468 -20.96 13.59 37.82
N SER A 469 -21.27 14.68 38.55
CA SER A 469 -20.64 15.98 38.31
C SER A 469 -19.15 15.97 38.64
N LEU A 470 -18.74 15.33 39.73
CA LEU A 470 -17.31 15.16 40.03
C LEU A 470 -16.62 14.34 38.95
N LEU A 471 -17.25 13.24 38.50
CA LEU A 471 -16.72 12.42 37.41
C LEU A 471 -16.56 13.23 36.12
N LYS A 472 -17.56 14.02 35.75
CA LYS A 472 -17.49 14.94 34.60
C LYS A 472 -16.30 15.88 34.73
N GLN A 473 -16.14 16.54 35.88
CA GLN A 473 -15.03 17.48 36.13
C GLN A 473 -13.65 16.81 36.15
N LEU A 474 -13.53 15.58 36.65
CA LEU A 474 -12.27 14.82 36.62
C LEU A 474 -11.95 14.25 35.23
N SER A 475 -12.95 14.06 34.37
CA SER A 475 -12.77 13.49 33.03
C SER A 475 -12.74 14.54 31.91
N GLN A 476 -12.82 15.83 32.25
CA GLN A 476 -12.74 16.96 31.29
C GLN A 476 -11.28 17.24 30.87
N GLY A 477 -10.93 16.97 29.61
CA GLY A 477 -9.61 17.26 29.03
C GLY A 477 -9.17 16.21 28.01
N GLU A 478 -8.10 16.47 27.27
CA GLU A 478 -7.58 15.52 26.27
C GLU A 478 -7.18 14.19 26.96
N ASN A 479 -7.73 13.08 26.48
CA ASN A 479 -7.48 11.71 26.96
C ASN A 479 -7.79 11.46 28.46
N CYS A 480 -8.66 12.27 29.07
CA CYS A 480 -8.99 12.17 30.50
C CYS A 480 -10.20 11.27 30.80
N ILE A 481 -10.88 10.74 29.77
CA ILE A 481 -12.01 9.81 29.93
C ILE A 481 -11.50 8.39 30.22
N PRO A 482 -11.87 7.77 31.36
CA PRO A 482 -11.49 6.40 31.65
C PRO A 482 -12.06 5.40 30.64
N ASN A 483 -11.28 4.37 30.29
CA ASN A 483 -11.74 3.29 29.39
C ASN A 483 -13.02 2.59 29.91
N CYS A 484 -13.15 2.45 31.23
CA CYS A 484 -14.35 1.89 31.84
C CYS A 484 -15.60 2.76 31.57
N LEU A 485 -15.44 4.09 31.57
CA LEU A 485 -16.53 5.02 31.28
C LEU A 485 -16.97 4.96 29.81
N ARG A 486 -16.03 4.83 28.87
CA ARG A 486 -16.34 4.57 27.45
C ARG A 486 -17.13 3.27 27.28
N GLY A 487 -16.71 2.19 27.96
CA GLY A 487 -17.43 0.91 27.93
C GLY A 487 -18.84 0.98 28.54
N PHE A 488 -19.03 1.76 29.62
CA PHE A 488 -20.36 2.00 30.18
C PHE A 488 -21.26 2.79 29.23
N TYR A 489 -20.71 3.82 28.57
CA TYR A 489 -21.44 4.60 27.58
C TYR A 489 -21.96 3.72 26.43
N GLU A 490 -21.11 2.88 25.83
CA GLU A 490 -21.51 1.95 24.77
C GLU A 490 -22.61 0.98 25.23
N LYS A 491 -22.46 0.38 26.41
CA LYS A 491 -23.44 -0.56 27.00
C LYS A 491 -24.82 0.08 27.26
N HIS A 492 -24.85 1.38 27.60
CA HIS A 492 -26.07 2.10 27.96
C HIS A 492 -26.71 2.83 26.78
N MET A 493 -25.95 3.15 25.73
CA MET A 493 -26.44 3.80 24.51
C MET A 493 -27.61 3.04 23.86
N ASP A 494 -27.47 1.72 23.73
CA ASP A 494 -28.50 0.87 23.11
C ASP A 494 -29.80 0.79 23.92
N LYS A 495 -29.67 0.89 25.26
CA LYS A 495 -30.78 0.69 26.21
C LYS A 495 -31.36 2.01 26.75
N ARG A 496 -30.72 3.14 26.44
CA ARG A 496 -31.06 4.49 26.94
C ARG A 496 -31.18 4.56 28.47
N THR A 497 -30.29 3.87 29.18
CA THR A 497 -30.26 3.81 30.65
C THR A 497 -29.21 4.76 31.24
N GLN A 498 -29.40 5.25 32.47
CA GLN A 498 -28.41 6.05 33.19
C GLN A 498 -27.39 5.16 33.92
N LEU A 499 -26.26 5.74 34.33
CA LEU A 499 -25.24 5.06 35.13
C LEU A 499 -25.80 4.71 36.52
N SER A 500 -25.45 3.53 37.02
CA SER A 500 -25.69 3.17 38.42
C SER A 500 -24.65 3.81 39.35
N LEU A 501 -24.97 3.92 40.65
CA LEU A 501 -24.06 4.44 41.66
C LEU A 501 -22.70 3.69 41.69
N PHE A 502 -22.74 2.36 41.52
CA PHE A 502 -21.53 1.53 41.45
C PHE A 502 -20.66 1.84 40.23
N GLU A 503 -21.28 2.03 39.05
CA GLU A 503 -20.57 2.38 37.81
C GLU A 503 -19.95 3.79 37.92
N ILE A 504 -20.65 4.76 38.53
CA ILE A 504 -20.12 6.10 38.79
C ILE A 504 -18.92 6.04 39.73
N GLN A 505 -19.00 5.32 40.85
CA GLN A 505 -17.90 5.17 41.79
C GLN A 505 -16.66 4.53 41.14
N THR A 506 -16.88 3.49 40.34
CA THR A 506 -15.81 2.79 39.60
C THR A 506 -15.10 3.74 38.63
N ALA A 507 -15.87 4.47 37.83
CA ALA A 507 -15.32 5.42 36.86
C ALA A 507 -14.63 6.61 37.56
N LEU A 508 -15.19 7.10 38.67
CA LEU A 508 -14.63 8.20 39.45
C LEU A 508 -13.29 7.83 40.08
N GLN A 509 -13.18 6.62 40.64
CA GLN A 509 -11.92 6.12 41.16
C GLN A 509 -10.87 6.01 40.04
N SER A 510 -11.24 5.44 38.90
CA SER A 510 -10.34 5.32 37.74
C SER A 510 -9.92 6.68 37.19
N ALA A 511 -10.79 7.68 37.20
CA ALA A 511 -10.45 9.05 36.79
C ALA A 511 -9.51 9.72 37.80
N ALA A 512 -9.74 9.53 39.10
CA ALA A 512 -8.92 10.12 40.15
C ALA A 512 -7.49 9.53 40.18
N GLU A 513 -7.31 8.25 39.80
CA GLU A 513 -6.00 7.59 39.70
C GLU A 513 -5.07 8.21 38.64
N ASN A 514 -5.62 8.97 37.68
CA ASN A 514 -4.82 9.68 36.69
C ASN A 514 -4.09 10.91 37.25
N TYR A 515 -4.44 11.34 38.47
CA TYR A 515 -3.93 12.56 39.07
C TYR A 515 -3.10 12.25 40.33
N SER A 516 -2.03 13.01 40.52
CA SER A 516 -1.20 12.93 41.73
C SER A 516 -1.93 13.47 42.95
N THR A 517 -2.80 14.47 42.74
CA THR A 517 -3.62 15.12 43.78
C THR A 517 -4.96 15.57 43.17
N VAL A 518 -6.06 15.29 43.88
CA VAL A 518 -7.39 15.78 43.53
C VAL A 518 -7.95 16.57 44.70
N PHE A 519 -8.30 17.84 44.47
CA PHE A 519 -9.01 18.68 45.43
C PHE A 519 -10.52 18.60 45.15
N ILE A 520 -11.31 18.25 46.16
CA ILE A 520 -12.77 18.22 46.08
C ILE A 520 -13.32 19.26 47.06
N ILE A 521 -14.05 20.24 46.55
CA ILE A 521 -14.59 21.35 47.34
C ILE A 521 -16.11 21.31 47.27
N ILE A 522 -16.76 21.23 48.43
CA ILE A 522 -18.23 21.08 48.51
C ILE A 522 -18.79 22.20 49.37
N ASP A 523 -19.64 23.04 48.78
CA ASP A 523 -20.38 24.08 49.48
C ASP A 523 -21.73 23.56 49.99
N ALA A 524 -22.12 24.02 51.19
CA ALA A 524 -23.46 23.85 51.76
C ALA A 524 -24.00 22.41 51.74
N LEU A 525 -23.17 21.42 52.07
CA LEU A 525 -23.55 20.00 52.06
C LEU A 525 -24.80 19.70 52.92
N ASP A 526 -25.07 20.50 53.95
CA ASP A 526 -26.26 20.45 54.80
C ASP A 526 -27.57 20.80 54.06
N GLU A 527 -27.49 21.44 52.89
CA GLU A 527 -28.65 21.75 52.05
C GLU A 527 -29.07 20.60 51.11
N CYS A 528 -28.27 19.53 51.05
CA CYS A 528 -28.54 18.31 50.30
C CYS A 528 -29.45 17.34 51.13
N GLN A 529 -30.35 16.56 50.50
CA GLN A 529 -31.46 15.85 51.20
C GLN A 529 -31.02 14.94 52.38
N ASN A 530 -31.85 14.92 53.45
CA ASN A 530 -31.61 14.27 54.75
C ASN A 530 -31.36 12.75 54.78
N SER A 531 -31.35 12.03 53.66
CA SER A 531 -30.97 10.61 53.61
C SER A 531 -29.48 10.37 53.36
N VAL A 532 -28.68 11.40 53.13
CA VAL A 532 -27.27 11.27 52.69
C VAL A 532 -26.24 11.56 53.81
N GLY A 533 -26.67 12.12 54.94
CA GLY A 533 -25.77 12.54 56.04
C GLY A 533 -25.13 11.42 56.88
N LYS A 534 -25.15 10.15 56.46
CA LYS A 534 -24.57 9.02 57.22
C LYS A 534 -23.59 8.14 56.43
N SER A 535 -23.23 8.46 55.19
CA SER A 535 -22.30 7.64 54.40
C SER A 535 -21.50 8.47 53.40
N PHE A 536 -20.82 9.51 53.89
CA PHE A 536 -19.77 10.22 53.16
C PHE A 536 -18.42 9.96 53.82
#